data_AF-A0A0Q3EY57-F1
#
_entry.id   AF-A0A0Q3EY57-F1
#
_cell.length_a   1.000
_cell.length_b   1.000
_cell.length_c   1.000
_cell.angle_alpha   90.00
_cell.angle_beta   90.00
_cell.angle_gamma   90.00
#
_symmetry.space_group_name_H-M   'P 1'
#
loop_
_entity.id
_entity.type
_entity.pdbx_description
1 polymer ?
#
loop_
_entity_poly.entity_id
_entity_poly.type
_entity_poly.pdbx_seq_one_letter_code
_entity_poly.pdbx_strand_id
1 'polypeptide(L)' 'MRLLTATLILTGGTAAAHPGHIVDAAGHNHWVAGIALGAAGLAALLGALKGRKTRAKKSTPKSEEQPA' A
#
# COMPACT_ATOMS: atom_id res chain seq x y z
N MET A 1 36.97 -3.84 -19.67
CA MET A 1 36.36 -2.51 -19.38
C MET A 1 34.92 -2.59 -18.90
N ARG A 2 34.02 -3.32 -19.57
CA ARG A 2 32.59 -3.44 -19.16
C ARG A 2 32.38 -3.94 -17.71
N LEU A 3 33.16 -4.93 -17.28
CA LEU A 3 33.07 -5.47 -15.91
C LEU A 3 33.48 -4.44 -14.87
N LEU A 4 34.54 -3.67 -15.14
CA LEU A 4 35.02 -2.61 -14.25
C LEU A 4 33.97 -1.51 -14.06
N THR A 5 33.26 -1.15 -15.14
CA THR A 5 32.15 -0.20 -15.10
C THR A 5 30.99 -0.72 -14.26
N ALA A 6 30.62 -2.00 -14.42
CA ALA A 6 29.55 -2.62 -13.64
C ALA A 6 29.90 -2.66 -12.14
N THR A 7 31.15 -2.99 -11.80
CA THR A 7 31.63 -2.98 -10.42
C THR A 7 31.57 -1.57 -9.81
N LEU A 8 32.05 -0.55 -10.52
CA LEU A 8 32.00 0.84 -10.04
C LEU A 8 30.59 1.35 -9.78
N ILE A 9 29.61 0.95 -10.60
CA ILE A 9 28.20 1.31 -10.41
C ILE A 9 27.63 0.63 -9.16
N LEU A 10 27.91 -0.66 -8.96
CA LEU A 10 27.39 -1.40 -7.81
C LEU A 10 28.03 -0.99 -6.49
N THR A 11 29.28 -0.53 -6.51
CA THR A 11 30.02 -0.10 -5.31
C THR A 11 29.99 1.42 -5.10
N GLY A 12 29.35 2.17 -6.00
CA GLY A 12 29.17 3.61 -5.89
C GLY A 12 28.20 3.93 -4.76
N GLY A 13 28.73 4.27 -3.59
CA GLY A 13 27.91 4.75 -2.47
C GLY A 13 27.29 6.11 -2.78
N THR A 14 26.08 6.35 -2.26
CA THR A 14 25.47 7.67 -2.28
C THR A 14 26.38 8.66 -1.55
N ALA A 15 26.93 9.65 -2.25
CA ALA A 15 27.55 10.79 -1.58
C ALA A 15 26.44 11.45 -0.75
N ALA A 16 26.55 11.33 0.57
CA ALA A 16 25.62 11.94 1.51
C ALA A 16 25.81 13.46 1.52
N ALA A 17 25.39 14.12 0.44
CA ALA A 17 25.07 15.54 0.49
C ALA A 17 23.99 15.69 1.56
N HIS A 18 24.21 16.59 2.52
CA HIS A 18 23.31 16.79 3.65
C HIS A 18 21.86 16.77 3.16
N PRO A 19 20.99 15.88 3.69
CA PRO A 19 19.63 15.71 3.16
C PRO A 19 18.77 16.99 3.28
N GLY A 20 19.25 18.01 3.99
CA GLY A 20 18.59 19.29 4.22
C GLY A 20 18.06 19.98 2.96
N HIS A 21 18.68 19.85 1.79
CA HIS A 21 18.17 20.48 0.55
C HIS A 21 17.10 19.66 -0.18
N ILE A 22 17.10 18.33 -0.05
CA ILE A 22 16.10 17.45 -0.70
C ILE A 22 14.86 17.33 0.18
N VAL A 23 15.03 17.35 1.50
CA VAL A 23 13.92 17.30 2.47
C VAL A 23 13.06 18.55 2.38
N ASP A 24 13.64 19.72 2.08
CA ASP A 24 12.89 20.97 1.89
C ASP A 24 12.07 20.95 0.58
N ALA A 25 12.62 20.34 -0.49
CA ALA A 25 11.91 20.15 -1.76
C ALA A 25 10.84 19.04 -1.72
N ALA A 26 11.05 17.99 -0.93
CA ALA A 26 10.14 16.86 -0.76
C ALA A 26 9.21 17.02 0.46
N GLY A 27 8.81 18.26 0.76
CA GLY A 27 8.05 18.64 1.95
C GLY A 27 6.87 17.72 2.29
N HIS A 28 6.49 17.72 3.58
CA HIS A 28 5.56 16.82 4.28
C HIS A 28 4.36 16.27 3.47
N ASN A 29 3.82 17.03 2.53
CA ASN A 29 2.72 16.64 1.63
C ASN A 29 2.98 15.35 0.84
N HIS A 30 4.24 15.04 0.47
CA HIS A 30 4.56 13.84 -0.30
C HIS A 30 4.41 12.55 0.53
N TRP A 31 4.85 12.57 1.79
CA TRP A 31 4.72 11.41 2.66
C TRP A 31 3.28 11.23 3.15
N VAL A 32 2.55 12.34 3.36
CA VAL A 32 1.11 12.32 3.64
C VAL A 32 0.33 11.69 2.48
N ALA A 33 0.67 12.00 1.23
CA ALA A 33 0.07 11.35 0.07
C ALA A 33 0.33 9.83 0.05
N GLY A 34 1.54 9.40 0.39
CA GLY A 34 1.89 7.99 0.54
C GLY A 34 1.07 7.28 1.63
N ILE A 35 0.94 7.90 2.80
CA ILE A 35 0.12 7.38 3.92
C ILE A 35 -1.35 7.28 3.49
N ALA A 36 -1.91 8.34 2.90
CA ALA A 36 -3.31 8.39 2.50
C ALA A 36 -3.64 7.30 1.47
N LEU A 37 -2.76 7.12 0.47
CA LEU A 37 -2.92 6.07 -0.54
C LEU A 37 -2.83 4.66 0.08
N GLY A 38 -1.87 4.45 0.99
CA GLY A 38 -1.74 3.19 1.71
C GLY A 38 -2.98 2.87 2.57
N ALA A 39 -3.49 3.86 3.30
CA ALA A 39 -4.69 3.71 4.12
C ALA A 39 -5.94 3.40 3.27
N ALA A 40 -6.14 4.12 2.16
CA ALA A 40 -7.24 3.86 1.23
C ALA A 40 -7.18 2.45 0.64
N GLY A 41 -5.99 1.99 0.23
CA GLY A 41 -5.79 0.64 -0.29
C GLY A 41 -6.12 -0.44 0.74
N LEU A 42 -5.67 -0.26 1.99
CA LEU A 42 -5.96 -1.21 3.07
C LEU A 42 -7.46 -1.27 3.39
N ALA A 43 -8.13 -0.11 3.45
CA ALA A 43 -9.56 -0.02 3.67
C ALA A 43 -10.36 -0.72 2.56
N ALA A 44 -9.98 -0.52 1.29
CA ALA A 44 -10.60 -1.17 0.14
C ALA A 44 -10.45 -2.70 0.22
N LEU A 45 -9.26 -3.20 0.57
CA LEU A 45 -8.99 -4.63 0.68
C LEU A 45 -9.81 -5.27 1.81
N LEU A 46 -9.84 -4.63 2.99
CA LEU A 46 -10.64 -5.10 4.13
C LEU A 46 -12.14 -5.08 3.81
N GLY A 47 -12.62 -4.04 3.13
CA GLY A 47 -14.01 -3.91 2.66
C GLY A 47 -14.40 -5.04 1.71
N ALA A 48 -13.56 -5.34 0.72
CA ALA A 48 -13.80 -6.43 -0.23
C ALA A 48 -13.85 -7.81 0.46
N LEU A 49 -12.90 -8.08 1.37
CA LEU A 49 -12.87 -9.33 2.14
C LEU A 49 -14.11 -9.48 3.04
N LYS A 50 -14.52 -8.42 3.73
CA LYS A 50 -15.71 -8.41 4.59
C LYS A 50 -16.98 -8.58 3.76
N GLY A 51 -17.10 -7.86 2.65
CA GLY A 51 -18.25 -7.93 1.74
C GLY A 51 -18.48 -9.34 1.21
N ARG A 52 -17.42 -10.06 0.84
CA ARG A 52 -17.51 -11.46 0.41
C ARG A 52 -18.04 -12.38 1.51
N LYS A 53 -17.60 -12.20 2.77
CA LYS A 53 -18.13 -12.97 3.92
C LYS A 53 -19.61 -12.67 4.18
N THR A 54 -20.02 -11.40 4.11
CA THR A 54 -21.41 -11.00 4.33
C THR A 54 -22.33 -11.52 3.22
N ARG A 55 -21.88 -11.49 1.96
CA ARG A 55 -22.63 -12.05 0.83
C ARG A 55 -22.80 -13.56 0.97
N ALA A 56 -21.76 -14.29 1.40
CA ALA A 56 -21.86 -15.72 1.67
C ALA A 56 -22.84 -16.04 2.82
N LYS A 57 -22.92 -15.20 3.86
CA LYS A 57 -23.87 -15.36 4.97
C LYS A 57 -25.32 -15.02 4.61
N LYS A 58 -25.55 -14.18 3.60
CA LYS A 58 -26.89 -13.75 3.18
C LYS A 58 -27.55 -14.69 2.16
N SER A 59 -26.79 -15.65 1.63
CA SER A 59 -27.29 -16.67 0.69
C SER A 59 -27.89 -17.92 1.38
N THR A 60 -27.93 -17.98 2.71
CA THR A 60 -28.74 -19.00 3.40
C THR A 60 -30.18 -18.50 3.44
N PRO A 61 -31.14 -19.17 2.76
CA PRO A 61 -32.53 -18.72 2.78
C PRO A 61 -33.04 -18.79 4.22
N LYS A 62 -33.47 -17.64 4.75
CA LYS A 62 -34.32 -17.58 5.93
C LYS A 62 -35.68 -18.13 5.50
N SER A 63 -35.85 -19.44 5.63
CA SER A 63 -37.16 -20.09 5.57
C SER A 63 -37.91 -19.68 6.83
N GLU A 64 -38.70 -18.62 6.74
CA GLU A 64 -39.73 -18.32 7.75
C GLU A 64 -40.88 -19.32 7.60
N GLU A 65 -41.06 -20.12 8.66
CA GLU A 65 -42.34 -20.34 9.37
C GLU A 65 -43.56 -20.89 8.60
N GLN A 66 -43.96 -22.12 8.93
CA GLN A 66 -45.39 -22.50 8.97
C GLN A 66 -45.72 -22.98 10.39
N PRO A 67 -46.64 -22.30 11.10
CA PRO A 67 -47.18 -22.77 12.38
C PRO A 67 -48.17 -23.92 12.14
N ALA A 68 -48.22 -24.87 13.07
CA ALA A 68 -49.21 -25.96 13.11
C ALA A 68 -50.12 -25.79 14.33
#